data_AF-A0A2V8LTQ6-F1
#
_entry.id   AF-A0A2V8LTQ6-F1
#
_cell.length_a   1.000
_cell.length_b   1.000
_cell.length_c   1.000
_cell.angle_alpha   90.00
_cell.angle_beta   90.00
_cell.angle_gamma   90.00
#
_symmetry.space_group_name_H-M   'P 1'
#
loop_
_entity.id
_entity.type
_entity.pdbx_description
1 polymer ?
#
loop_
_entity_poly.entity_id
_entity_poly.type
_entity_poly.pdbx_seq_one_letter_code
_entity_poly.pdbx_strand_id
1 'polypeptide(L)' 'MFARRRLACSFCRRSNEQVAKLVAGPRVYICDECVAIAARIMQDDGANTL' A
#
# COMPACT_ATOMS: atom_id res chain seq x y z
N MET A 1 24.84 13.92 -6.65
CA MET A 1 23.62 13.73 -7.46
C MET A 1 22.59 12.99 -6.62
N PHE A 2 21.52 13.66 -6.17
CA PHE A 2 20.43 13.01 -5.42
C PHE A 2 19.57 12.21 -6.42
N ALA A 3 19.86 10.92 -6.57
CA ALA A 3 19.03 10.02 -7.36
C ALA A 3 17.60 10.09 -6.82
N ARG A 4 16.66 10.57 -7.65
CA ARG A 4 15.23 10.61 -7.38
C ARG A 4 14.73 9.17 -7.24
N ARG A 5 14.89 8.58 -6.04
CA ARG A 5 14.35 7.26 -5.72
C ARG A 5 12.85 7.36 -5.92
N ARG A 6 12.35 6.73 -7.00
CA ARG A 6 10.92 6.58 -7.23
C ARG A 6 10.38 5.79 -6.04
N LEU A 7 9.64 6.46 -5.18
CA LEU A 7 8.94 5.83 -4.07
C LEU A 7 7.84 4.96 -4.69
N ALA A 8 7.83 3.68 -4.31
CA ALA A 8 6.89 2.71 -4.82
C ALA A 8 6.28 1.95 -3.64
N CYS A 9 5.00 1.61 -3.76
CA CYS A 9 4.31 0.77 -2.79
C CYS A 9 5.03 -0.57 -2.63
N SER A 10 5.30 -0.97 -1.39
CA SER A 10 5.96 -2.24 -1.07
C SER A 10 5.13 -3.47 -1.47
N PHE A 11 3.80 -3.31 -1.60
CA PHE A 11 2.86 -4.40 -1.87
C PHE A 11 2.55 -4.54 -3.37
N CYS A 12 2.01 -3.50 -4.01
CA CYS A 12 1.63 -3.55 -5.42
C CYS A 12 2.71 -3.05 -6.40
N ARG A 13 3.86 -2.55 -5.87
CA ARG A 13 5.01 -2.04 -6.64
C ARG A 13 4.71 -0.82 -7.55
N ARG A 14 3.54 -0.20 -7.42
CA ARG A 14 3.18 1.03 -8.14
C ARG A 14 3.94 2.23 -7.61
N SER A 15 4.36 3.13 -8.49
CA SER A 15 5.03 4.38 -8.13
C SER A 15 4.05 5.40 -7.55
N ASN A 16 4.57 6.43 -6.90
CA ASN A 16 3.79 7.58 -6.44
C ASN A 16 3.05 8.35 -7.55
N GLU A 17 3.39 8.13 -8.83
CA GLU A 17 2.70 8.71 -10.00
C GLU A 17 1.48 7.86 -10.42
N GLN A 18 1.42 6.59 -10.00
CA GLN A 18 0.39 5.63 -10.37
C GLN A 18 -0.70 5.44 -9.31
N VAL A 19 -0.53 6.06 -8.14
CA VAL A 19 -1.47 5.93 -7.00
C VAL A 19 -1.87 7.31 -6.51
N ALA A 20 -3.09 7.43 -5.99
CA ALA A 20 -3.59 8.71 -5.50
C ALA A 20 -2.87 9.13 -4.21
N LYS A 21 -2.54 8.18 -3.34
CA LYS A 21 -1.82 8.43 -2.09
C LYS A 21 -0.79 7.33 -1.84
N LEU A 22 0.41 7.73 -1.41
CA LEU A 22 1.46 6.83 -0.97
C LEU A 22 1.96 7.28 0.41
N VAL A 23 1.79 6.43 1.42
CA VAL A 23 2.25 6.67 2.78
C VAL A 23 3.65 6.08 2.94
N ALA A 24 4.60 6.88 3.43
CA ALA A 24 5.97 6.48 3.69
C ALA A 24 6.17 6.24 5.20
N GLY A 25 6.50 5.01 5.57
CA GLY A 25 6.95 4.64 6.91
C GLY A 25 8.47 4.39 6.95
N PRO A 26 9.03 4.10 8.13
CA PRO A 26 10.40 3.63 8.23
C PRO A 26 10.56 2.30 7.47
N ARG A 27 11.25 2.35 6.32
CA ARG A 27 11.57 1.21 5.43
C ARG A 27 10.41 0.57 4.66
N VAL A 28 9.17 1.05 4.80
CA VAL A 28 8.00 0.49 4.11
C VAL A 28 7.14 1.60 3.51
N TYR A 29 6.52 1.32 2.36
CA TYR A 29 5.60 2.24 1.69
C TYR A 29 4.30 1.52 1.36
N ILE A 30 3.16 2.17 1.57
CA ILE A 30 1.85 1.58 1.26
C ILE A 30 0.96 2.61 0.56
N CYS A 31 0.27 2.20 -0.51
CA CYS A 31 -0.68 3.06 -1.22
C CYS A 31 -2.12 2.88 -0.73
N ASP A 32 -2.99 3.82 -1.08
CA ASP A 32 -4.41 3.82 -0.73
C ASP A 32 -5.15 2.56 -1.18
N GLU A 33 -4.88 2.06 -2.39
CA GLU A 33 -5.49 0.83 -2.90
C GLU A 33 -5.12 -0.39 -2.04
N CYS A 34 -3.85 -0.53 -1.66
CA CYS A 34 -3.41 -1.64 -0.80
C CYS A 34 -3.98 -1.54 0.61
N VAL A 35 -4.13 -0.33 1.16
CA VAL A 35 -4.82 -0.12 2.45
C VAL A 35 -6.28 -0.56 2.34
N ALA A 36 -6.98 -0.20 1.26
CA ALA A 36 -8.38 -0.59 1.07
C ALA A 36 -8.56 -2.12 0.94
N ILE A 37 -7.65 -2.79 0.22
CA ILE A 37 -7.65 -4.26 0.10
C ILE A 37 -7.38 -4.90 1.48
N ALA A 38 -6.35 -4.43 2.19
CA ALA A 38 -6.03 -4.95 3.53
C ALA A 38 -7.21 -4.75 4.49
N ALA A 39 -7.84 -3.58 4.48
CA ALA A 39 -9.02 -3.31 5.29
C ALA A 39 -10.17 -4.25 4.95
N ARG A 40 -10.47 -4.50 3.66
CA ARG A 40 -11.50 -5.45 3.25
C ARG A 40 -11.24 -6.85 3.78
N ILE A 41 -10.03 -7.36 3.64
CA ILE A 41 -9.65 -8.70 4.13
C ILE A 41 -9.84 -8.76 5.66
N MET A 42 -9.33 -7.76 6.40
CA MET A 42 -9.45 -7.73 7.86
C MET A 42 -10.89 -7.60 8.36
N GLN A 43 -11.79 -7.00 7.58
CA GLN A 43 -13.21 -6.93 7.92
C GLN A 43 -13.94 -8.24 7.55
N ASP A 44 -13.46 -8.96 6.54
CA ASP A 44 -14.05 -10.23 6.07
C ASP A 44 -13.65 -11.44 6.94
N ASP A 45 -12.53 -11.36 7.67
CA ASP A 45 -12.07 -12.39 8.61
C ASP A 45 -13.03 -12.62 9.80
N GLY A 46 -14.03 -11.75 10.01
CA GLY A 46 -15.14 -12.01 10.93
C GLY A 46 -16.25 -12.93 10.38
N ALA A 47 -16.22 -13.25 9.08
CA ALA A 47 -17.28 -13.97 8.37
C ALA A 47 -16.89 -15.38 7.90
N ASN A 48 -15.62 -15.80 8.03
CA ASN A 48 -15.16 -17.15 7.63
C ASN A 48 -14.95 -18.11 8.82
N THR A 49 -15.73 -17.95 9.90
CA THR A 49 -15.93 -19.03 10.89
C THR A 49 -17.22 -19.76 10.54
N LEU A 50 -17.16 -20.66 9.56
CA LEU A 50 -18.12 -21.75 9.36
C LEU A 50 -17.35 -23.06 9.22
#